data_AF-A0A562NQT5-F1
#
_entry.id   AF-A0A562NQT5-F1
#
_cell.length_a   1.000
_cell.length_b   1.000
_cell.length_c   1.000
_cell.angle_alpha   90.00
_cell.angle_beta   90.00
_cell.angle_gamma   90.00
#
_symmetry.space_group_name_H-M   'P 1'
#
loop_
_entity.id
_entity.type
_entity.pdbx_description
1 polymer ?
#
loop_
_entity_poly.entity_id
_entity_poly.type
_entity_poly.pdbx_seq_one_letter_code
_entity_poly.pdbx_strand_id
1 'polypeptide(L)'
;MGKVRRYQGANQAGQWRKRLRNRRRSSWRLRYLFPLVMVPLAVFLTASPSSLEAIAGLIPAGLLTGIAADGSCDIKGNISINTGERIYHVPGQEYYFETKISPQYGERWFCTEAEARAAGWRKARR
;
A
#
# COMPACT_ATOMS: atom_id res chain seq x y z
N MET A 1 -9.26 -15.27 -49.83
CA MET A 1 -7.92 -15.27 -49.20
C MET A 1 -8.05 -15.23 -47.68
N GLY A 2 -7.66 -16.30 -46.98
CA GLY A 2 -7.83 -16.45 -45.52
C GLY A 2 -6.78 -15.68 -44.72
N LYS A 3 -7.22 -14.97 -43.67
CA LYS A 3 -6.34 -14.25 -42.74
C LYS A 3 -5.61 -15.24 -41.82
N VAL A 4 -4.29 -15.28 -41.95
CA VAL A 4 -3.38 -16.01 -41.07
C VAL A 4 -3.51 -15.47 -39.65
N ARG A 5 -3.99 -16.28 -38.70
CA ARG A 5 -3.94 -15.97 -37.27
C ARG A 5 -2.51 -16.18 -36.78
N ARG A 6 -1.75 -15.09 -36.59
CA ARG A 6 -0.43 -15.14 -35.93
C ARG A 6 -0.61 -15.44 -34.44
N TYR A 7 0.00 -16.51 -33.97
CA TYR A 7 -0.01 -16.92 -32.57
C TYR A 7 0.94 -16.02 -31.74
N GLN A 8 0.37 -15.22 -30.83
CA GLN A 8 1.07 -14.33 -29.88
C GLN A 8 1.59 -15.04 -28.60
N GLY A 9 1.49 -16.37 -28.52
CA GLY A 9 1.79 -17.13 -27.29
C GLY A 9 3.27 -17.44 -27.07
N ALA A 10 4.06 -17.63 -28.12
CA ALA A 10 5.43 -18.17 -28.01
C ALA A 10 6.45 -17.17 -27.41
N ASN A 11 6.23 -15.89 -27.63
CA ASN A 11 7.10 -14.78 -27.25
C ASN A 11 6.95 -14.37 -25.78
N GLN A 12 5.85 -14.76 -25.11
CA GLN A 12 5.64 -14.44 -23.69
C GLN A 12 6.56 -15.29 -22.78
N ALA A 13 6.70 -16.60 -23.07
CA ALA A 13 7.48 -17.52 -22.24
C ALA A 13 8.98 -17.19 -22.17
N GLY A 14 9.56 -16.63 -23.24
CA GLY A 14 10.97 -16.22 -23.28
C GLY A 14 11.29 -15.03 -22.38
N GLN A 15 10.35 -14.09 -22.24
CA GLN A 15 10.53 -12.91 -21.39
C GLN A 15 10.49 -13.26 -19.89
N TRP A 16 9.73 -14.28 -19.49
CA TRP A 16 9.66 -14.74 -18.11
C TRP A 16 10.96 -15.40 -17.63
N ARG A 17 11.61 -16.23 -18.46
CA ARG A 17 12.88 -16.90 -18.08
C ARG A 17 14.02 -15.91 -17.83
N LYS A 18 14.09 -14.82 -18.60
CA LYS A 18 15.12 -13.78 -18.42
C LYS A 18 14.94 -13.01 -17.09
N ARG A 19 13.69 -12.69 -16.72
CA ARG A 19 13.37 -11.99 -15.46
C ARG A 19 13.70 -12.81 -14.21
N LEU A 20 13.41 -14.12 -14.21
CA LEU A 20 13.71 -15.00 -13.06
C LEU A 20 15.21 -15.15 -12.80
N ARG A 21 16.04 -15.18 -13.86
CA ARG A 21 17.50 -15.24 -13.74
C ARG A 21 18.08 -13.97 -13.12
N ASN A 22 17.51 -12.80 -13.44
CA ASN A 22 17.99 -11.52 -12.92
C ASN A 22 17.70 -11.34 -11.41
N ARG A 23 16.55 -11.84 -10.94
CA ARG A 23 16.21 -11.83 -9.50
C ARG A 23 17.20 -12.64 -8.65
N ARG A 24 17.73 -13.77 -9.15
CA ARG A 24 18.72 -14.59 -8.41
C ARG A 24 20.07 -13.89 -8.22
N ARG A 25 20.49 -13.02 -9.14
CA ARG A 25 21.80 -12.32 -9.06
C ARG A 25 21.78 -11.12 -8.12
N SER A 26 20.62 -10.49 -7.91
CA SER A 26 20.46 -9.30 -7.05
C SER A 26 20.45 -9.58 -5.55
N SER A 27 20.32 -10.85 -5.14
CA SER A 27 20.08 -11.23 -3.74
C SER A 27 21.34 -11.32 -2.88
N TRP A 28 22.53 -11.43 -3.47
CA TRP A 28 23.76 -11.69 -2.70
C TRP A 28 24.38 -10.44 -2.06
N ARG A 29 24.10 -9.24 -2.58
CA ARG A 29 24.66 -7.98 -2.05
C ARG A 29 23.97 -7.47 -0.79
N LEU A 30 22.69 -7.79 -0.60
CA LEU A 30 21.90 -7.26 0.53
C LEU A 30 22.18 -7.97 1.85
N ARG A 31 22.68 -9.21 1.79
CA ARG A 31 22.88 -10.08 2.97
C ARG A 31 23.97 -9.59 3.93
N TYR A 32 24.95 -8.82 3.43
CA TYR A 32 26.07 -8.31 4.23
C TYR A 32 26.01 -6.81 4.50
N LEU A 33 25.28 -6.03 3.69
CA LEU A 33 25.13 -4.59 3.88
C LEU A 33 24.13 -4.23 4.99
N PHE A 34 23.12 -5.08 5.20
CA PHE A 34 22.09 -4.87 6.21
C PHE A 34 22.62 -4.88 7.67
N PRO A 35 23.43 -5.86 8.12
CA PRO A 35 23.97 -5.85 9.49
C PRO A 35 24.98 -4.73 9.73
N LEU A 36 25.72 -4.31 8.71
CA LEU A 36 26.79 -3.31 8.81
C LEU A 36 26.26 -1.90 9.13
N VAL A 37 25.01 -1.62 8.76
CA VAL A 37 24.34 -0.33 9.01
C VAL A 37 23.45 -0.38 10.25
N MET A 38 22.76 -1.49 10.51
CA MET A 38 21.78 -1.59 11.59
C MET A 38 22.39 -1.73 12.99
N VAL A 39 23.53 -2.41 13.13
CA VAL A 39 24.19 -2.61 14.44
C VAL A 39 24.69 -1.28 15.06
N PRO A 40 25.44 -0.41 14.37
CA PRO A 40 25.87 0.86 14.95
C PRO A 40 24.71 1.84 15.21
N LEU A 41 23.66 1.81 14.37
CA LEU A 41 22.45 2.60 14.58
C LEU A 41 21.73 2.20 15.87
N ALA A 42 21.57 0.89 16.12
CA ALA A 42 20.92 0.38 17.32
C ALA A 42 21.69 0.76 18.60
N VAL A 43 23.02 0.68 18.56
CA VAL A 43 23.88 1.09 19.70
C VAL A 43 23.71 2.57 20.01
N PHE A 44 23.67 3.43 18.99
CA PHE A 44 23.48 4.88 19.15
C PHE A 44 22.10 5.22 19.77
N LEU A 45 21.04 4.50 19.39
CA LEU A 45 19.71 4.67 19.99
C LEU A 45 19.66 4.28 21.48
N THR A 46 20.45 3.29 21.91
CA THR A 46 20.45 2.85 23.32
C THR A 46 21.29 3.73 24.25
N ALA A 47 22.22 4.53 23.71
CA ALA A 47 23.18 5.30 24.49
C ALA A 47 22.72 6.72 24.85
N SER A 48 21.64 7.23 24.26
CA SER A 48 21.14 8.61 24.47
C SER A 48 19.61 8.68 24.69
N PRO A 49 19.09 8.12 25.80
CA PRO A 49 17.66 8.13 26.11
C PRO A 49 17.07 9.53 26.36
N SER A 50 17.91 10.52 26.67
CA SER A 50 17.51 11.90 26.96
C SER A 50 17.07 12.72 25.73
N SER A 51 17.30 12.22 24.51
CA SER A 51 16.83 12.86 23.27
C SER A 51 15.35 12.60 22.96
N LEU A 52 14.78 11.52 23.50
CA LEU A 52 13.41 11.09 23.20
C LEU A 52 12.37 11.85 24.04
N GLU A 53 12.72 12.27 25.26
CA GLU A 53 11.81 13.05 26.10
C GLU A 53 11.69 14.52 25.67
N ALA A 54 12.71 15.06 25.00
CA ALA A 54 12.70 16.45 24.52
C ALA A 54 11.67 16.71 23.39
N ILE A 55 11.27 15.66 22.66
CA ILE A 55 10.34 15.77 21.52
C ILE A 55 8.89 15.48 21.93
N ALA A 56 8.68 14.78 23.04
CA ALA A 56 7.34 14.44 23.54
C ALA A 56 6.53 15.69 23.96
N GLY A 57 7.21 16.76 24.39
CA GLY A 57 6.57 18.03 24.77
C GLY A 57 6.22 18.95 23.59
N LEU A 58 6.67 18.64 22.37
CA LEU A 58 6.47 19.48 21.18
C LEU A 58 5.40 18.93 20.23
N ILE A 59 4.85 17.74 20.49
CA ILE A 59 3.82 17.14 19.65
C ILE A 59 2.44 17.55 20.21
N PRO A 60 1.68 18.41 19.51
CA PRO A 60 0.30 18.67 19.91
C PRO A 60 -0.50 17.36 19.86
N ALA A 61 -1.30 17.08 20.89
CA ALA A 61 -2.08 15.85 21.00
C ALA A 61 -2.98 15.55 19.76
N GLY A 62 -3.33 16.57 18.98
CA GLY A 62 -4.05 16.42 17.72
C GLY A 62 -3.25 15.74 16.59
N LEU A 63 -1.91 15.80 16.63
CA LEU A 63 -1.07 15.08 15.68
C LEU A 63 -1.13 13.57 15.94
N LEU A 64 -1.19 13.15 17.21
CA LEU A 64 -1.26 11.76 17.64
C LEU A 64 -2.55 11.06 17.13
N THR A 65 -3.63 11.81 16.92
CA THR A 65 -4.87 11.30 16.31
C THR A 65 -4.68 10.88 14.85
N GLY A 66 -3.69 11.43 14.14
CA GLY A 66 -3.37 11.07 12.75
C GLY A 66 -2.41 9.87 12.61
N ILE A 67 -1.68 9.52 13.67
CA ILE A 67 -0.64 8.47 13.66
C ILE A 67 -1.18 7.13 14.19
N ALA A 68 -2.33 7.13 14.87
CA ALA A 68 -3.06 5.90 15.20
C ALA A 68 -3.66 5.19 13.96
N ALA A 69 -3.42 5.73 12.75
CA ALA A 69 -3.76 5.13 11.46
C ALA A 69 -2.66 4.19 10.91
N ASP A 70 -1.64 3.85 11.71
CA ASP A 70 -0.70 2.76 11.41
C ASP A 70 -1.29 1.35 11.61
N GLY A 71 -2.59 1.26 11.89
CA GLY A 71 -3.39 0.05 11.69
C GLY A 71 -4.05 0.10 10.32
N SER A 72 -3.83 -0.93 9.49
CA SER A 72 -4.40 -1.10 8.16
C SER A 72 -5.81 -0.51 8.03
N CYS A 73 -5.93 0.61 7.34
CA CYS A 73 -7.23 1.24 7.11
C CYS A 73 -8.06 0.34 6.18
N ASP A 74 -9.01 -0.39 6.77
CA ASP A 74 -9.72 -1.50 6.15
C ASP A 74 -10.94 -1.05 5.33
N ILE A 75 -11.23 0.25 5.23
CA ILE A 75 -12.37 0.71 4.43
C ILE A 75 -11.87 1.11 3.05
N LYS A 76 -12.35 0.42 2.02
CA LYS A 76 -11.92 0.62 0.63
C LYS A 76 -12.85 1.59 -0.07
N GLY A 77 -12.35 2.75 -0.50
CA GLY A 77 -13.10 3.72 -1.30
C GLY A 77 -12.80 3.60 -2.81
N ASN A 78 -13.74 3.03 -3.57
CA ASN A 78 -13.72 2.95 -5.04
C ASN A 78 -14.56 4.05 -5.73
N ILE A 79 -14.11 4.52 -6.88
CA ILE A 79 -14.81 5.51 -7.70
C ILE A 79 -15.25 4.85 -9.00
N SER A 80 -16.56 4.83 -9.27
CA SER A 80 -17.07 4.27 -10.51
C SER A 80 -16.67 5.15 -11.69
N ILE A 81 -15.79 4.66 -12.56
CA ILE A 81 -15.28 5.41 -13.72
C ILE A 81 -16.43 5.87 -14.66
N ASN A 82 -17.52 5.10 -14.72
CA ASN A 82 -18.65 5.40 -15.60
C ASN A 82 -19.62 6.45 -15.03
N THR A 83 -19.76 6.54 -13.70
CA THR A 83 -20.78 7.38 -13.05
C THR A 83 -20.18 8.46 -12.15
N GLY A 84 -18.87 8.40 -11.88
CA GLY A 84 -18.18 9.27 -10.92
C GLY A 84 -18.58 9.03 -9.47
N GLU A 85 -19.37 7.99 -9.18
CA GLU A 85 -19.88 7.73 -7.84
C GLU A 85 -18.77 7.25 -6.91
N ARG A 86 -18.72 7.87 -5.72
CA ARG A 86 -17.76 7.56 -4.66
C ARG A 86 -18.37 6.55 -3.71
N ILE A 87 -17.93 5.30 -3.78
CA ILE A 87 -18.51 4.17 -3.04
C ILE A 87 -17.45 3.59 -2.11
N TYR A 88 -17.75 3.49 -0.82
CA TYR A 88 -16.89 2.81 0.13
C TYR A 88 -17.44 1.42 0.49
N HIS A 89 -16.51 0.48 0.65
CA HIS A 89 -16.74 -0.90 1.04
C HIS A 89 -16.12 -1.17 2.40
N VAL A 90 -16.86 -1.86 3.26
CA VAL A 90 -16.41 -2.27 4.59
C VAL A 90 -16.10 -3.77 4.63
N PRO A 91 -15.19 -4.22 5.51
CA PRO A 91 -14.94 -5.64 5.69
C PRO A 91 -16.23 -6.39 6.03
N GLY A 92 -16.48 -7.51 5.35
CA GLY A 92 -17.72 -8.29 5.47
C GLY A 92 -18.74 -8.08 4.34
N GLN A 93 -18.51 -7.13 3.44
CA GLN A 93 -19.32 -6.97 2.22
C GLN A 93 -18.90 -7.93 1.09
N GLU A 94 -19.84 -8.26 0.22
CA GLU A 94 -19.65 -9.24 -0.87
C GLU A 94 -18.52 -8.80 -1.81
N TYR A 95 -18.52 -7.53 -2.19
CA TYR A 95 -17.55 -6.96 -3.13
C TYR A 95 -16.30 -6.39 -2.46
N TYR A 96 -16.14 -6.56 -1.14
CA TYR A 96 -14.98 -6.02 -0.42
C TYR A 96 -13.67 -6.59 -0.93
N PHE A 97 -13.61 -7.91 -1.16
CA PHE A 97 -12.39 -8.60 -1.60
C PHE A 97 -12.06 -8.35 -3.08
N GLU A 98 -13.10 -8.19 -3.91
CA GLU A 98 -12.95 -7.93 -5.34
C GLU A 98 -12.50 -6.49 -5.62
N THR A 99 -12.92 -5.54 -4.76
CA THR A 99 -12.56 -4.13 -4.90
C THR A 99 -11.06 -3.92 -4.67
N LYS A 100 -10.38 -3.45 -5.72
CA LYS A 100 -8.98 -3.04 -5.71
C LYS A 100 -8.89 -1.54 -5.85
N ILE A 101 -8.25 -0.91 -4.88
CA ILE A 101 -8.10 0.55 -4.86
C ILE A 101 -6.91 0.97 -5.71
N SER A 102 -7.17 1.91 -6.60
CA SER A 102 -6.23 2.47 -7.57
C SER A 102 -6.10 3.99 -7.32
N PRO A 103 -5.07 4.44 -6.59
CA PRO A 103 -4.89 5.85 -6.21
C PRO A 103 -4.86 6.83 -7.39
N GLN A 104 -4.45 6.35 -8.56
CA GLN A 104 -4.42 7.13 -9.80
C GLN A 104 -5.79 7.68 -10.24
N TYR A 105 -6.89 7.07 -9.81
CA TYR A 105 -8.24 7.53 -10.10
C TYR A 105 -8.87 8.33 -8.93
N GLY A 106 -8.09 8.65 -7.90
CA GLY A 106 -8.58 9.33 -6.69
C GLY A 106 -9.26 8.38 -5.68
N GLU A 107 -9.17 7.07 -5.91
CA GLU A 107 -9.58 6.03 -4.97
C GLU A 107 -8.63 6.01 -3.77
N ARG A 108 -9.16 5.73 -2.57
CA ARG A 108 -8.37 5.75 -1.33
C ARG A 108 -8.93 4.84 -0.27
N TRP A 109 -8.09 4.51 0.70
CA TRP A 109 -8.51 3.82 1.92
C TRP A 109 -8.93 4.82 2.98
N PHE A 110 -9.89 4.41 3.81
CA PHE A 110 -10.37 5.13 4.98
C PHE A 110 -10.22 4.25 6.20
N CYS A 111 -10.02 4.86 7.36
CA CYS A 111 -9.87 4.11 8.60
C CYS A 111 -11.21 4.01 9.35
N THR A 112 -12.15 4.93 9.06
CA THR A 112 -13.50 4.93 9.66
C THR A 112 -14.59 5.23 8.64
N GLU A 113 -15.80 4.69 8.84
CA GLU A 113 -16.96 5.00 7.98
C GLU A 113 -17.33 6.49 8.05
N ALA A 114 -17.10 7.11 9.22
CA ALA A 114 -17.37 8.54 9.43
C ALA A 114 -16.49 9.41 8.54
N GLU A 115 -15.20 9.07 8.42
CA GLU A 115 -14.26 9.75 7.53
C GLU A 115 -14.67 9.61 6.05
N ALA A 116 -15.06 8.41 5.63
CA ALA A 116 -15.55 8.17 4.28
C ALA A 116 -16.81 9.01 3.98
N ARG A 117 -17.78 9.03 4.90
CA ARG A 117 -18.99 9.87 4.77
C ARG A 117 -18.66 11.36 4.74
N ALA A 118 -17.77 11.84 5.61
CA ALA A 118 -17.33 13.23 5.64
C ALA A 118 -16.62 13.64 4.34
N ALA A 119 -15.89 12.71 3.71
CA ALA A 119 -15.29 12.89 2.40
C ALA A 119 -16.30 12.82 1.22
N GLY A 120 -17.60 12.64 1.51
CA GLY A 120 -18.67 12.57 0.51
C GLY A 120 -18.81 11.21 -0.18
N TRP A 121 -18.44 10.12 0.49
CA TRP A 121 -18.57 8.76 -0.04
C TRP A 121 -19.84 8.09 0.49
N ARG A 122 -20.51 7.32 -0.38
CA ARG A 122 -21.69 6.54 -0.01
C ARG A 122 -21.31 5.09 0.30
N LYS A 123 -22.05 4.45 1.21
CA LYS A 123 -21.85 3.03 1.55
C LYS A 123 -22.26 2.15 0.38
N ALA A 124 -21.49 1.10 0.10
CA ALA A 124 -21.91 0.07 -0.84
C ALA A 124 -23.16 -0.66 -0.32
N ARG A 125 -24.08 -1.00 -1.24
CA ARG A 125 -25.37 -1.61 -0.89
C ARG A 125 -25.27 -3.10 -0.61
N ARG A 126 -24.17 -3.76 -1.00
CA ARG A 126 -23.89 -5.19 -0.91
C ARG A 126 -22.39 -5.40 -0.73
#